data_AF-A0A679IRJ7-F1
#
_entry.id   AF-A0A679IRJ7-F1
#
_cell.length_a   1.000
_cell.length_b   1.000
_cell.length_c   1.000
_cell.angle_alpha   90.00
_cell.angle_beta   90.00
_cell.angle_gamma   90.00
#
_symmetry.space_group_name_H-M   'P 1'
#
loop_
_entity.id
_entity.type
_entity.pdbx_description
1 polymer ?
#
loop_
_entity_poly.entity_id
_entity_poly.type
_entity_poly.pdbx_seq_one_letter_code
_entity_poly.pdbx_strand_id
1 'polypeptide(L)'
;MIEVSFNGRPQAIATAQAFRAALARFDADATRYELWLSVPDGPSLCMLRSEADAWLMYLRHPGDHGFSSEGDASREGVALYTLSNGQVDEYPLAWCIALPQCHEAAVHFFASAGQRFEGIAWREG
;
A
#
# COMPACT_ATOMS: atom_id res chain seq x y z
N MET A 1 18.16 -3.05 -0.89
CA MET A 1 17.16 -3.74 -1.74
C MET A 1 15.84 -3.64 -1.01
N ILE A 2 14.75 -3.31 -1.70
CA ILE A 2 13.43 -3.25 -1.05
C ILE A 2 12.88 -4.66 -0.93
N GLU A 3 12.45 -5.02 0.27
CA GLU A 3 11.74 -6.25 0.55
C GLU A 3 10.28 -6.07 0.16
N VAL A 4 9.75 -6.99 -0.65
CA VAL A 4 8.35 -6.96 -1.09
C VAL A 4 7.63 -8.18 -0.53
N SER A 5 6.48 -7.99 0.09
CA SER A 5 5.62 -9.09 0.49
C SER A 5 4.17 -8.81 0.14
N PHE A 6 3.46 -9.87 -0.26
CA PHE A 6 2.01 -9.83 -0.47
C PHE A 6 1.38 -10.83 0.48
N ASN A 7 0.37 -10.41 1.25
CA ASN A 7 -0.31 -11.22 2.26
C ASN A 7 0.67 -11.94 3.20
N GLY A 8 1.71 -11.23 3.67
CA GLY A 8 2.76 -11.77 4.53
C GLY A 8 3.74 -12.74 3.86
N ARG A 9 3.65 -12.95 2.54
CA ARG A 9 4.55 -13.85 1.79
C ARG A 9 5.59 -13.06 0.99
N PRO A 10 6.89 -13.19 1.30
CA PRO A 10 7.96 -12.53 0.55
C PRO A 10 7.92 -12.87 -0.94
N GLN A 11 8.22 -11.87 -1.78
CA GLN A 11 8.34 -12.02 -3.23
C GLN A 11 9.75 -11.63 -3.68
N ALA A 12 10.36 -12.44 -4.54
CA ALA A 12 11.64 -12.12 -5.16
C ALA A 12 11.41 -11.14 -6.33
N ILE A 13 11.54 -9.84 -6.07
CA ILE A 13 11.30 -8.77 -7.06
C ILE A 13 12.50 -7.83 -7.08
N ALA A 14 13.22 -7.80 -8.21
CA ALA A 14 14.46 -7.05 -8.36
C ALA A 14 14.33 -5.75 -9.16
N THR A 15 13.23 -5.57 -9.91
CA THR A 15 13.07 -4.43 -10.81
C THR A 15 11.67 -3.84 -10.73
N ALA A 16 11.53 -2.55 -11.04
CA ALA A 16 10.23 -1.89 -11.07
C ALA A 16 9.28 -2.52 -12.12
N GLN A 17 9.82 -3.03 -13.23
CA GLN A 17 9.03 -3.75 -14.23
C GLN A 17 8.48 -5.07 -13.67
N ALA A 18 9.31 -5.86 -12.97
CA ALA A 18 8.86 -7.08 -12.31
C ALA A 18 7.84 -6.77 -11.22
N PHE A 19 8.00 -5.65 -10.51
CA PHE A 19 7.05 -5.21 -9.49
C PHE A 19 5.68 -4.84 -10.09
N ARG A 20 5.64 -4.09 -11.20
CA ARG A 20 4.40 -3.79 -11.94
C ARG A 20 3.71 -5.08 -12.42
N ALA A 21 4.48 -6.04 -12.92
CA ALA A 21 3.93 -7.34 -13.33
C ALA A 21 3.35 -8.13 -12.15
N ALA A 22 3.99 -8.05 -10.97
CA ALA A 22 3.47 -8.67 -9.76
C ALA A 22 2.15 -8.03 -9.32
N LEU A 23 2.04 -6.70 -9.29
CA LEU A 23 0.79 -5.99 -8.99
C LEU A 23 -0.34 -6.47 -9.91
N ALA A 24 -0.12 -6.43 -11.23
CA ALA A 24 -1.10 -6.86 -12.22
C ALA A 24 -1.55 -8.33 -12.02
N ARG A 25 -0.64 -9.22 -11.64
CA ARG A 25 -0.97 -10.62 -11.33
C ARG A 25 -1.87 -10.71 -10.09
N PHE A 26 -1.49 -10.05 -8.99
CA PHE A 26 -2.31 -10.04 -7.77
C PHE A 26 -3.66 -9.35 -7.99
N ASP A 27 -3.74 -8.39 -8.91
CA ASP A 27 -5.00 -7.74 -9.26
C ASP A 27 -5.98 -8.66 -10.00
N ALA A 28 -5.44 -9.57 -10.82
CA ALA A 28 -6.22 -10.59 -11.51
C ALA A 28 -6.64 -11.74 -10.58
N ASP A 29 -5.81 -12.09 -9.60
CA ASP A 29 -6.02 -13.25 -8.72
C ASP A 29 -6.99 -12.98 -7.57
N ALA A 30 -7.05 -11.75 -7.06
CA ALA A 30 -7.85 -11.39 -5.90
C ALA A 30 -8.40 -9.97 -6.00
N THR A 31 -9.48 -9.67 -5.29
CA THR A 31 -9.99 -8.30 -5.12
C THR A 31 -9.51 -7.66 -3.82
N ARG A 32 -8.86 -8.43 -2.93
CA ARG A 32 -8.35 -7.95 -1.63
C ARG A 32 -6.98 -8.56 -1.39
N TYR A 33 -6.02 -7.72 -1.00
CA TYR A 33 -4.71 -8.18 -0.54
C TYR A 33 -4.00 -7.09 0.27
N GLU A 34 -3.07 -7.52 1.09
CA GLU A 34 -2.08 -6.71 1.78
C GLU A 34 -0.77 -6.73 0.99
N LEU A 35 -0.13 -5.57 0.85
CA LEU A 35 1.21 -5.43 0.28
C LEU A 35 2.07 -4.62 1.25
N TRP A 36 3.28 -5.11 1.50
CA TRP A 36 4.32 -4.38 2.19
C TRP A 36 5.56 -4.22 1.32
N LEU A 37 6.09 -3.00 1.30
CA LEU A 37 7.40 -2.64 0.79
C LEU A 37 8.25 -2.11 1.95
N SER A 38 9.39 -2.72 2.22
CA SER A 38 10.25 -2.32 3.34
C SER A 38 11.68 -2.10 2.89
N VAL A 39 12.25 -0.97 3.29
CA VAL A 39 13.70 -0.76 3.26
C VAL A 39 14.25 -1.27 4.60
N PRO A 40 15.25 -2.17 4.62
CA PRO A 40 15.87 -2.62 5.87
C PRO A 40 16.32 -1.44 6.73
N ASP A 41 15.89 -1.43 8.00
CA ASP A 41 16.12 -0.35 8.99
C ASP A 41 15.66 1.06 8.55
N GLY A 42 14.80 1.15 7.53
CA GLY A 42 14.40 2.39 6.90
C GLY A 42 12.89 2.52 6.77
N PRO A 43 12.42 3.26 5.74
CA PRO A 43 11.00 3.46 5.54
C PRO A 43 10.30 2.19 5.06
N SER A 44 9.00 2.13 5.35
CA SER A 44 8.09 1.11 4.85
C SER A 44 6.84 1.74 4.26
N LEU A 45 6.26 1.08 3.25
CA LEU A 45 4.96 1.40 2.69
C LEU A 45 4.07 0.17 2.77
N CYS A 46 2.94 0.31 3.45
CA CYS A 46 1.84 -0.66 3.46
C CYS A 46 0.76 -0.21 2.50
N MET A 47 0.19 -1.16 1.76
CA MET A 47 -1.02 -0.99 0.98
C MET A 47 -2.02 -2.06 1.36
N LEU A 48 -3.21 -1.63 1.73
CA LEU A 48 -4.36 -2.51 1.89
C LEU A 48 -5.31 -2.27 0.73
N ARG A 49 -5.47 -3.26 -0.15
CA ARG A 49 -6.40 -3.19 -1.27
C ARG A 49 -7.75 -3.80 -0.88
N SER A 50 -8.82 -3.10 -1.23
CA SER A 50 -10.19 -3.60 -1.19
C SER A 50 -10.95 -3.18 -2.43
N GLU A 51 -11.19 -4.16 -3.31
CA GLU A 51 -11.92 -4.00 -4.56
C GLU A 51 -11.23 -2.99 -5.51
N ALA A 52 -11.89 -1.85 -5.77
CA ALA A 52 -11.40 -0.78 -6.62
C ALA A 52 -10.57 0.28 -5.87
N ASP A 53 -10.58 0.22 -4.54
CA ASP A 53 -9.95 1.19 -3.66
C ASP A 53 -8.80 0.57 -2.88
N ALA A 54 -7.89 1.42 -2.42
CA ALA A 54 -6.84 1.00 -1.51
C ALA A 54 -6.48 2.12 -0.55
N TRP A 55 -5.97 1.72 0.61
CA TRP A 55 -5.44 2.60 1.62
C TRP A 55 -3.93 2.40 1.70
N LEU A 56 -3.17 3.49 1.87
CA LEU A 56 -1.73 3.46 2.04
C LEU A 56 -1.33 3.94 3.43
N MET A 57 -0.26 3.36 3.96
CA MET A 57 0.46 3.89 5.10
C MET A 57 1.96 3.89 4.84
N TYR A 58 2.57 5.05 5.03
CA TYR A 58 4.01 5.25 4.94
C TYR A 58 4.60 5.49 6.32
N LEU A 59 5.64 4.73 6.66
CA LEU A 59 6.41 4.86 7.90
C LEU A 59 7.82 5.31 7.53
N ARG A 60 8.36 6.33 8.22
CA ARG A 60 9.75 6.81 8.00
C ARG A 60 10.78 5.85 8.56
N HIS A 61 10.45 5.18 9.67
CA HIS A 61 11.27 4.20 10.38
C HIS A 61 10.37 3.31 11.24
N PRO A 62 10.89 2.18 11.78
CA PRO A 62 10.14 1.37 12.74
C PRO A 62 9.67 2.20 13.94
N GLY A 63 8.39 2.05 14.30
CA GLY A 63 7.76 2.79 15.42
C GLY A 63 7.32 4.23 15.09
N ASP A 64 7.43 4.69 13.84
CA ASP A 64 6.88 5.98 13.40
C ASP A 64 5.33 5.98 13.47
N HIS A 65 4.74 7.12 13.83
CA HIS A 65 3.29 7.34 13.75
C HIS A 65 2.79 7.32 12.30
N GLY A 66 3.68 7.66 11.37
CA GLY A 66 3.47 7.47 9.95
C GLY A 66 2.53 8.48 9.31
N PHE A 67 2.28 8.23 8.04
CA PHE A 67 1.35 8.97 7.20
C PHE A 67 0.38 7.98 6.58
N SER A 68 -0.88 8.36 6.47
CA SER A 68 -1.90 7.59 5.77
C SER A 68 -2.39 8.34 4.54
N SER A 69 -2.82 7.62 3.50
CA SER A 69 -3.48 8.26 2.36
C SER A 69 -4.73 8.99 2.82
N GLU A 70 -4.99 10.13 2.19
CA GLU A 70 -6.22 10.88 2.36
C GLU A 70 -6.97 10.89 1.02
N GLY A 71 -8.21 10.37 1.05
CA GLY A 71 -9.08 10.32 -0.11
C GLY A 71 -10.07 11.47 -0.13
N ASP A 72 -11.20 11.26 -0.80
CA ASP A 72 -12.28 12.23 -0.87
C ASP A 72 -13.16 12.14 0.39
N ALA A 73 -13.12 13.18 1.22
CA ALA A 73 -13.87 13.29 2.47
C ALA A 73 -15.41 13.20 2.30
N SER A 74 -15.93 13.39 1.08
CA SER A 74 -17.36 13.25 0.79
C SER A 74 -17.81 11.80 0.59
N ARG A 75 -16.87 10.84 0.46
CA ARG A 75 -17.19 9.42 0.28
C ARG A 75 -17.67 8.80 1.58
N GLU A 76 -18.93 8.41 1.60
CA GLU A 76 -19.55 7.69 2.71
C GLU A 76 -19.29 6.17 2.63
N GLY A 77 -19.29 5.50 3.79
CA GLY A 77 -19.12 4.06 3.91
C GLY A 77 -17.71 3.64 4.34
N VAL A 78 -17.50 2.32 4.36
CA VAL A 78 -16.26 1.70 4.81
C VAL A 78 -15.74 0.67 3.81
N ALA A 79 -14.42 0.57 3.70
CA ALA A 79 -13.73 -0.55 3.06
C ALA A 79 -13.35 -1.58 4.12
N LEU A 80 -13.55 -2.85 3.79
CA LEU A 80 -13.13 -3.98 4.62
C LEU A 80 -11.80 -4.52 4.14
N TYR A 81 -10.86 -4.71 5.06
CA TYR A 81 -9.55 -5.29 4.80
C TYR A 81 -9.34 -6.53 5.64
N THR A 82 -8.92 -7.62 5.01
CA THR A 82 -8.49 -8.83 5.73
C THR A 82 -6.97 -8.85 5.73
N LEU A 83 -6.38 -8.66 6.91
CA LEU A 83 -4.93 -8.69 7.09
C LEU A 83 -4.41 -10.13 7.03
N SER A 84 -3.10 -10.28 6.83
CA SER A 84 -2.45 -11.60 6.73
C SER A 84 -2.60 -12.46 8.00
N ASN A 85 -2.84 -11.85 9.16
CA ASN A 85 -3.12 -12.55 10.43
C ASN A 85 -4.61 -12.98 10.58
N GLY A 86 -5.46 -12.72 9.58
CA GLY A 86 -6.89 -13.03 9.59
C GLY A 86 -7.78 -11.97 10.24
N GLN A 87 -7.21 -10.89 10.78
CA GLN A 87 -7.96 -9.76 11.31
C GLN A 87 -8.71 -9.06 10.18
N VAL A 88 -9.93 -8.61 10.47
CA VAL A 88 -10.75 -7.79 9.57
C VAL A 88 -10.84 -6.39 10.14
N ASP A 89 -10.32 -5.42 9.40
CA ASP A 89 -10.38 -4.00 9.74
C ASP A 89 -11.38 -3.28 8.83
N GLU A 90 -12.01 -2.24 9.38
CA GLU A 90 -12.90 -1.34 8.63
C GLU A 90 -12.30 0.05 8.62
N TYR A 91 -12.04 0.60 7.43
CA TYR A 91 -11.62 2.00 7.29
C TYR A 91 -12.63 2.81 6.49
N PRO A 92 -12.84 4.10 6.84
CA PRO A 92 -13.66 5.00 6.02
C PRO A 92 -13.17 5.06 4.57
N LEU A 93 -14.10 5.02 3.61
CA LEU A 93 -13.77 5.23 2.20
C LEU A 93 -13.14 6.60 1.94
N ALA A 94 -13.40 7.58 2.79
CA ALA A 94 -12.75 8.89 2.80
C ALA A 94 -11.22 8.84 2.96
N TRP A 95 -10.64 7.75 3.46
CA TRP A 95 -9.18 7.59 3.57
C TRP A 95 -8.59 6.78 2.41
N CYS A 96 -9.45 6.17 1.60
CA CYS A 96 -9.06 5.31 0.51
C CYS A 96 -8.93 6.12 -0.78
N ILE A 97 -7.93 5.79 -1.58
CA ILE A 97 -7.71 6.37 -2.90
C ILE A 97 -7.89 5.30 -3.97
N ALA A 98 -8.01 5.73 -5.23
CA ALA A 98 -8.19 4.82 -6.34
C ALA A 98 -6.98 3.89 -6.49
N LEU A 99 -7.24 2.60 -6.75
CA LEU A 99 -6.19 1.59 -6.87
C LEU A 99 -5.03 1.98 -7.83
N PRO A 100 -5.27 2.59 -9.01
CA PRO A 100 -4.18 3.04 -9.87
C PRO A 100 -3.23 4.04 -9.21
N GLN A 101 -3.74 4.95 -8.37
CA GLN A 101 -2.92 5.91 -7.64
C GLN A 101 -2.09 5.21 -6.56
N CYS A 102 -2.65 4.19 -5.90
CA CYS A 102 -1.90 3.36 -4.97
C CYS A 102 -0.76 2.60 -5.65
N HIS A 103 -1.00 2.05 -6.84
CA HIS A 103 0.06 1.39 -7.61
C HIS A 103 1.16 2.36 -8.03
N GLU A 104 0.81 3.57 -8.44
CA GLU A 104 1.81 4.60 -8.75
C GLU A 104 2.68 4.92 -7.54
N ALA A 105 2.07 5.12 -6.37
CA ALA A 105 2.78 5.38 -5.12
C ALA A 105 3.69 4.19 -4.72
N ALA A 106 3.18 2.97 -4.82
CA ALA A 106 3.95 1.76 -4.50
C ALA A 106 5.14 1.58 -5.46
N VAL A 107 4.93 1.76 -6.76
CA VAL A 107 6.01 1.63 -7.74
C VAL A 107 7.02 2.77 -7.60
N HIS A 108 6.57 3.98 -7.28
CA HIS A 108 7.46 5.09 -6.95
C HIS A 108 8.35 4.72 -5.77
N PHE A 109 7.77 4.31 -4.64
CA PHE A 109 8.52 3.88 -3.45
C PHE A 109 9.57 2.80 -3.81
N PHE A 110 9.17 1.79 -4.60
CA PHE A 110 10.09 0.75 -5.06
C PHE A 110 11.25 1.32 -5.89
N ALA A 111 10.96 2.21 -6.85
CA ALA A 111 11.94 2.75 -7.78
C ALA A 111 12.85 3.82 -7.15
N SER A 112 12.36 4.55 -6.14
CA SER A 112 13.06 5.64 -5.46
C SER A 112 13.80 5.22 -4.19
N ALA A 113 13.92 3.92 -3.94
CA ALA A 113 14.54 3.37 -2.74
C ALA A 113 13.85 3.84 -1.43
N GLY A 114 12.53 3.95 -1.46
CA GLY A 114 11.70 4.19 -0.28
C GLY A 114 11.24 5.62 -0.07
N GLN A 115 11.34 6.51 -1.06
CA GLN A 115 10.80 7.86 -0.93
C GLN A 115 9.27 7.84 -0.98
N ARG A 116 8.63 8.70 -0.18
CA ARG A 116 7.19 8.91 -0.20
C ARG A 116 6.77 9.60 -1.51
N PHE A 117 5.70 9.12 -2.13
CA PHE A 117 5.17 9.69 -3.35
C PHE A 117 4.33 10.95 -3.06
N GLU A 118 4.68 12.09 -3.67
CA GLU A 118 3.98 13.37 -3.45
C GLU A 118 2.75 13.59 -4.37
N GLY A 119 2.43 12.63 -5.25
CA GLY A 119 1.30 12.73 -6.18
C GLY A 119 -0.07 12.42 -5.57
N ILE A 120 -0.14 12.22 -4.26
CA ILE A 120 -1.38 11.95 -3.49
C ILE A 120 -1.38 12.76 -2.20
N ALA A 121 -2.56 12.97 -1.62
CA ALA A 121 -2.69 13.58 -0.31
C ALA A 121 -2.34 12.60 0.81
N TRP A 122 -1.62 13.09 1.80
CA TRP A 122 -1.20 12.34 2.98
C TRP A 122 -1.65 13.07 4.24
N ARG A 123 -2.14 12.31 5.20
CA ARG A 123 -2.47 12.78 6.55
C ARG A 123 -1.48 12.17 7.54
N GLU A 124 -0.80 13.02 8.31
CA GLU A 124 0.06 12.58 9.41
C GLU A 124 -0.78 12.02 10.57
N GLY A 125 -0.29 10.95 11.20
CA GLY A 125 -0.92 10.28 12.34
C GLY A 125 -0.59 10.89 13.70
#